data_AF-A0A453QL85-F1
#
_entry.id   AF-A0A453QL85-F1
#
_cell.length_a   1.000
_cell.length_b   1.000
_cell.length_c   1.000
_cell.angle_alpha   90.00
_cell.angle_beta   90.00
_cell.angle_gamma   90.00
#
_symmetry.space_group_name_H-M   'P 1'
#
loop_
_entity.id
_entity.type
_entity.pdbx_description
1 polymer ?
#
loop_
_entity_poly.entity_id
_entity_poly.type
_entity_poly.pdbx_seq_one_letter_code
_entity_poly.pdbx_strand_id
1 'polypeptide(L)'
;FQITSHEWSAPFLQPVDVVGLQLDDYHKIITKPMDFSTIQNKMEGKDGTKYKSVREIYSDVRLIFTNAMTYNDEHHDVHIMAKLLLEKFEEKWLQLLPKVENEERKQQVEPNDVPTTDTSPEDAIAKLAKDTDDELNEINKQLEMLRNMVVQRCRKMTTDEKRKLGAGLCHLTPDDLSKALELVAQDNPDFQTTAEEVDLDMDAQSETTLWRLKFFVREALERQANAATAPGKTDENAKRKRDIYNALAKTASKRIRR
;
A
#
# COMPACT_ATOMS: atom_id res chain seq x y z
N PHE A 1 9.52 -12.15 25.48
CA PHE A 1 9.18 -11.12 24.46
C PHE A 1 8.21 -10.12 25.09
N GLN A 2 8.36 -8.80 24.89
CA GLN A 2 7.38 -7.84 25.45
C GLN A 2 5.96 -8.02 24.86
N ILE A 3 5.87 -8.47 23.61
CA ILE A 3 4.58 -8.70 22.93
C ILE A 3 3.79 -9.87 23.51
N THR A 4 4.46 -10.89 24.07
CA THR A 4 3.81 -12.03 24.73
C THR A 4 3.24 -11.69 26.10
N SER A 5 3.50 -10.48 26.62
CA SER A 5 2.90 -9.96 27.85
C SER A 5 1.72 -9.03 27.57
N HIS A 6 1.38 -8.78 26.30
CA HIS A 6 0.23 -7.97 25.93
C HIS A 6 -1.07 -8.72 26.23
N GLU A 7 -2.11 -8.02 26.70
CA GLU A 7 -3.41 -8.60 27.06
C GLU A 7 -4.06 -9.40 25.92
N TRP A 8 -3.88 -8.94 24.68
CA TRP A 8 -4.41 -9.61 23.48
C TRP A 8 -3.50 -10.68 22.89
N SER A 9 -2.38 -11.02 23.55
CA SER A 9 -1.45 -12.02 23.01
C SER A 9 -1.93 -13.46 23.17
N ALA A 10 -2.92 -13.71 24.03
CA ALA A 10 -3.35 -15.04 24.44
C ALA A 10 -3.62 -16.03 23.28
N PRO A 11 -4.34 -15.66 22.19
CA PRO A 11 -4.61 -16.58 21.08
C PRO A 11 -3.35 -17.03 20.30
N PHE A 12 -2.23 -16.33 20.48
CA PHE A 12 -1.01 -16.51 19.70
C PHE A 12 0.10 -17.22 20.48
N LEU A 13 -0.15 -17.55 21.76
CA LEU A 13 0.86 -18.11 22.65
C LEU A 13 1.17 -19.59 22.37
N GLN A 14 0.21 -20.33 21.83
CA GLN A 14 0.29 -21.76 21.57
C GLN A 14 -0.20 -22.06 20.14
N PRO A 15 0.15 -23.24 19.56
CA PRO A 15 -0.39 -23.64 18.27
C PRO A 15 -1.92 -23.63 18.27
N VAL A 16 -2.52 -23.30 17.13
CA VAL A 16 -3.99 -23.31 16.98
C VAL A 16 -4.53 -24.73 17.18
N ASP A 17 -5.42 -24.90 18.16
CA ASP A 17 -6.12 -26.16 18.41
C ASP A 17 -7.25 -26.36 17.40
N VAL A 18 -6.88 -26.76 16.18
CA VAL A 18 -7.82 -26.94 15.07
C VAL A 18 -8.89 -28.00 15.35
N VAL A 19 -8.59 -28.99 16.20
CA VAL A 19 -9.55 -30.04 16.58
C VAL A 19 -10.53 -29.50 17.62
N GLY A 20 -10.03 -28.87 18.68
CA GLY A 20 -10.88 -28.28 19.72
C GLY A 20 -11.77 -27.15 19.21
N LEU A 21 -11.30 -26.42 18.19
CA LEU A 21 -12.04 -25.32 17.54
C LEU A 21 -12.83 -25.75 16.29
N GLN A 22 -12.76 -27.02 15.89
CA GLN A 22 -13.47 -27.57 14.71
C GLN A 22 -13.15 -26.83 13.40
N LEU A 23 -11.87 -26.55 13.18
CA LEU A 23 -11.35 -25.79 12.03
C LEU A 23 -10.80 -26.75 10.95
N ASP A 24 -11.69 -27.47 10.27
CA ASP A 24 -11.35 -28.54 9.30
C ASP A 24 -10.62 -28.06 8.03
N ASP A 25 -10.61 -26.76 7.77
CA ASP A 25 -9.96 -26.12 6.63
C ASP A 25 -8.72 -25.30 7.01
N TYR A 26 -8.38 -25.18 8.30
CA TYR A 26 -7.26 -24.35 8.76
C TYR A 26 -5.96 -24.70 8.05
N HIS A 27 -5.58 -25.97 8.00
CA HIS A 27 -4.34 -26.39 7.34
C HIS A 27 -4.43 -26.43 5.81
N LYS A 28 -5.62 -26.25 5.22
CA LYS A 28 -5.78 -26.05 3.77
C LYS A 28 -5.51 -24.60 3.37
N ILE A 29 -5.82 -23.66 4.27
CA ILE A 29 -5.64 -22.22 4.08
C ILE A 29 -4.26 -21.79 4.58
N ILE A 30 -3.88 -22.20 5.80
CA ILE A 30 -2.64 -21.86 6.47
C ILE A 30 -1.62 -22.99 6.30
N THR A 31 -0.69 -22.76 5.38
CA THR A 31 0.33 -23.74 4.97
C THR A 31 1.51 -23.84 5.92
N LYS A 32 1.81 -22.77 6.68
CA LYS A 32 2.89 -22.75 7.68
C LYS A 32 2.37 -22.16 9.00
N PRO A 33 1.72 -22.97 9.86
CA PRO A 33 1.31 -22.53 11.19
C PRO A 33 2.49 -22.03 12.01
N MET A 34 2.25 -21.05 12.89
CA MET A 34 3.27 -20.48 13.78
C MET A 34 2.61 -19.88 15.01
N ASP A 35 3.32 -19.90 16.13
CA ASP A 35 2.91 -19.36 17.43
C ASP A 35 4.14 -19.03 18.29
N PHE A 36 3.95 -18.30 19.39
CA PHE A 36 5.08 -17.86 20.21
C PHE A 36 5.79 -19.01 20.94
N SER A 37 5.11 -20.09 21.31
CA SER A 37 5.77 -21.26 21.91
C SER A 37 6.67 -21.98 20.91
N THR A 38 6.23 -22.08 19.65
CA THR A 38 7.06 -22.64 18.57
C THR A 38 8.29 -21.77 18.35
N ILE A 39 8.15 -20.44 18.26
CA ILE A 39 9.31 -19.54 18.17
C ILE A 39 10.27 -19.73 19.36
N GLN A 40 9.74 -19.86 20.58
CA GLN A 40 10.56 -20.11 21.75
C GLN A 40 11.35 -21.42 21.67
N ASN A 41 10.69 -22.51 21.28
CA ASN A 41 11.33 -23.81 21.12
C ASN A 41 12.45 -23.78 20.06
N LYS A 42 12.22 -23.09 18.93
CA LYS A 42 13.22 -22.88 17.87
C LYS A 42 14.40 -22.01 18.31
N MET A 43 14.17 -21.00 19.15
CA MET A 43 15.28 -20.20 19.73
C MET A 43 16.14 -21.05 20.67
N GLU A 44 15.51 -21.92 21.45
CA GLU A 44 16.17 -22.79 22.43
C GLU A 44 16.79 -24.04 21.80
N GLY A 45 16.55 -24.30 20.51
CA GLY A 45 17.09 -25.47 19.81
C GLY A 45 16.41 -26.79 20.19
N LYS A 46 15.24 -26.75 20.82
CA LYS A 46 14.59 -27.93 21.43
C LYS A 46 14.11 -28.97 20.42
N ASP A 47 13.78 -28.54 19.21
CA ASP A 47 13.28 -29.38 18.11
C ASP A 47 14.37 -29.70 17.07
N GLY A 48 15.64 -29.43 17.38
CA GLY A 48 16.75 -29.58 16.45
C GLY A 48 16.83 -28.47 15.39
N THR A 49 15.93 -27.50 15.43
CA THR A 49 15.98 -26.30 14.59
C THR A 49 16.49 -25.11 15.41
N LYS A 50 17.29 -24.24 14.79
CA LYS A 50 17.80 -23.02 15.43
C LYS A 50 17.79 -21.87 14.43
N TYR A 51 17.39 -20.69 14.88
CA TYR A 51 17.47 -19.49 14.08
C TYR A 51 18.93 -19.12 13.80
N LYS A 52 19.21 -18.76 12.55
CA LYS A 52 20.54 -18.28 12.13
C LYS A 52 20.68 -16.78 12.27
N SER A 53 19.56 -16.06 12.27
CA SER A 53 19.53 -14.61 12.41
C SER A 53 18.28 -14.15 13.17
N VAL A 54 18.36 -12.95 13.76
CA VAL A 54 17.19 -12.30 14.37
C VAL A 54 16.12 -11.99 13.31
N ARG A 55 16.50 -11.84 12.03
CA ARG A 55 15.54 -11.61 10.93
C ARG A 55 14.63 -12.82 10.67
N GLU A 56 15.10 -14.04 10.94
CA GLU A 56 14.24 -15.23 10.88
C GLU A 56 13.20 -15.23 12.00
N ILE A 57 13.57 -14.79 13.21
CA ILE A 57 12.64 -14.60 14.34
C ILE A 57 11.59 -13.55 13.97
N TYR A 58 12.03 -12.41 13.42
CA TYR A 58 11.13 -11.36 12.92
C TYR A 58 10.11 -11.91 11.91
N SER A 59 10.59 -12.71 10.95
CA SER A 59 9.75 -13.32 9.93
C SER A 59 8.69 -14.25 10.52
N ASP A 60 9.06 -15.10 11.48
CA ASP A 60 8.12 -16.02 12.11
C ASP A 60 7.14 -15.29 13.06
N VAL A 61 7.53 -14.19 13.73
CA VAL A 61 6.57 -13.35 14.48
C VAL A 61 5.54 -12.71 13.56
N ARG A 62 5.94 -12.18 12.41
CA ARG A 62 4.98 -11.67 11.41
C ARG A 62 4.07 -12.76 10.88
N LEU A 63 4.60 -13.97 10.72
CA LEU A 63 3.84 -15.12 10.24
C LEU A 63 2.68 -15.47 11.17
N ILE A 64 2.86 -15.39 12.50
CA ILE A 64 1.78 -15.58 13.49
C ILE A 64 0.58 -14.69 13.14
N PHE A 65 0.82 -13.39 13.01
CA PHE A 65 -0.25 -12.41 12.83
C PHE A 65 -0.84 -12.44 11.41
N THR A 66 -0.01 -12.62 10.40
CA THR A 66 -0.47 -12.73 9.00
C THR A 66 -1.29 -13.99 8.78
N ASN A 67 -0.94 -15.13 9.38
CA ASN A 67 -1.77 -16.33 9.36
C ASN A 67 -3.14 -16.08 10.01
N ALA A 68 -3.15 -15.41 11.17
CA ALA A 68 -4.40 -15.06 11.85
C ALA A 68 -5.29 -14.16 10.99
N MET A 69 -4.73 -13.13 10.36
CA MET A 69 -5.49 -12.25 9.47
C MET A 69 -5.90 -12.91 8.14
N THR A 70 -5.16 -13.92 7.68
CA THR A 70 -5.48 -14.68 6.47
C THR A 70 -6.66 -15.62 6.70
N TYR A 71 -6.69 -16.27 7.86
CA TYR A 71 -7.74 -17.25 8.18
C TYR A 71 -9.03 -16.60 8.68
N ASN A 72 -8.92 -15.53 9.48
CA ASN A 72 -10.07 -14.90 10.12
C ASN A 72 -10.55 -13.67 9.33
N ASP A 73 -11.87 -13.48 9.26
CA ASP A 73 -12.51 -12.27 8.68
C ASP A 73 -12.00 -10.98 9.34
N GLU A 74 -11.97 -9.88 8.60
CA GLU A 74 -11.45 -8.58 9.07
C GLU A 74 -12.19 -8.02 10.29
N HIS A 75 -13.44 -8.44 10.52
CA HIS A 75 -14.24 -8.04 11.69
C HIS A 75 -14.11 -9.01 12.88
N HIS A 76 -13.41 -10.14 12.70
CA HIS A 76 -13.23 -11.12 13.76
C HIS A 76 -12.21 -10.62 14.79
N ASP A 77 -12.48 -10.83 16.08
CA ASP A 77 -11.63 -10.31 17.17
C ASP A 77 -10.16 -10.73 17.02
N VAL A 78 -9.89 -11.99 16.67
CA VAL A 78 -8.52 -12.48 16.45
C VAL A 78 -7.81 -11.76 15.30
N HIS A 79 -8.55 -11.35 14.25
CA HIS A 79 -7.98 -10.56 13.16
C HIS A 79 -7.59 -9.16 13.65
N ILE A 80 -8.49 -8.50 14.39
CA ILE A 80 -8.25 -7.17 14.97
C ILE A 80 -7.06 -7.20 15.94
N MET A 81 -7.02 -8.21 16.81
CA MET A 81 -5.91 -8.43 17.74
C MET A 81 -4.58 -8.63 17.01
N ALA A 82 -4.57 -9.48 15.97
CA ALA A 82 -3.38 -9.75 15.17
C ALA A 82 -2.87 -8.49 14.47
N LYS A 83 -3.77 -7.68 13.90
CA LYS A 83 -3.42 -6.42 13.25
C LYS A 83 -2.78 -5.44 14.22
N LEU A 84 -3.39 -5.20 15.39
CA LEU A 84 -2.86 -4.27 16.38
C LEU A 84 -1.49 -4.72 16.93
N LEU A 85 -1.35 -6.02 17.22
CA LEU A 85 -0.11 -6.56 17.73
C LEU A 85 1.01 -6.53 16.67
N LEU A 86 0.68 -6.78 15.40
CA LEU A 86 1.63 -6.63 14.30
C LEU A 86 2.11 -5.18 14.17
N GLU A 87 1.21 -4.19 14.21
CA GLU A 87 1.58 -2.77 14.15
C GLU A 87 2.55 -2.38 15.28
N LYS A 88 2.24 -2.77 16.53
CA LYS A 88 3.13 -2.57 17.69
C LYS A 88 4.48 -3.28 17.54
N PHE A 89 4.47 -4.46 16.92
CA PHE A 89 5.69 -5.23 16.68
C PHE A 89 6.59 -4.54 15.66
N GLU A 90 6.03 -4.09 14.53
CA GLU A 90 6.77 -3.38 13.48
C GLU A 90 7.37 -2.07 14.01
N GLU A 91 6.61 -1.30 14.80
CA GLU A 91 7.12 -0.07 15.42
C GLU A 91 8.35 -0.35 16.30
N LYS A 92 8.30 -1.39 17.14
CA LYS A 92 9.45 -1.81 17.95
C LYS A 92 10.59 -2.37 17.12
N TRP A 93 10.29 -3.06 16.03
CA TRP A 93 11.30 -3.59 15.12
C TRP A 93 12.11 -2.48 14.47
N LEU A 94 11.46 -1.40 14.01
CA LEU A 94 12.14 -0.22 13.46
C LEU A 94 13.14 0.39 14.47
N GLN A 95 12.81 0.39 15.77
CA GLN A 95 13.72 0.85 16.82
C GLN A 95 14.90 -0.11 17.07
N LEU A 96 14.75 -1.40 16.72
CA LEU A 96 15.79 -2.42 16.86
C LEU A 96 16.66 -2.57 15.61
N LEU A 97 16.17 -2.20 14.42
CA LEU A 97 16.87 -2.34 13.14
C LEU A 97 18.32 -1.81 13.17
N PRO A 98 18.60 -0.59 13.68
CA PRO A 98 19.98 -0.09 13.70
C PRO A 98 20.93 -0.95 14.54
N LYS A 99 20.41 -1.59 15.60
CA LYS A 99 21.22 -2.51 16.43
C LYS A 99 21.47 -3.82 15.70
N VAL A 100 20.47 -4.35 15.02
CA VAL A 100 20.59 -5.58 14.22
C VAL A 100 21.63 -5.37 13.12
N GLU A 101 21.55 -4.27 12.37
CA GLU A 101 22.49 -3.95 11.29
C GLU A 101 23.93 -3.76 11.80
N ASN A 102 24.10 -3.12 12.96
CA ASN A 102 25.42 -2.97 13.57
C ASN A 102 26.03 -4.32 14.01
N GLU A 103 25.24 -5.22 14.59
CA GLU A 103 25.72 -6.55 14.98
C GLU A 103 25.98 -7.45 13.76
N GLU A 104 25.14 -7.38 12.73
CA GLU A 104 25.36 -8.06 11.45
C GLU A 104 26.67 -7.59 10.79
N ARG A 105 26.96 -6.29 10.83
CA ARG A 105 28.23 -5.72 10.34
C ARG A 105 29.42 -6.20 11.16
N LYS A 106 29.32 -6.29 12.49
CA LYS A 106 30.41 -6.81 13.35
C LYS A 106 30.70 -8.28 13.08
N GLN A 107 29.67 -9.10 12.89
CA GLN A 107 29.84 -10.54 12.59
C GLN A 107 30.52 -10.78 11.23
N GLN A 108 30.48 -9.82 10.31
CA GLN A 108 31.21 -9.86 9.05
C GLN A 108 32.68 -9.42 9.16
N VAL A 109 33.12 -8.89 10.31
CA VAL A 109 34.44 -8.25 10.50
C VAL A 109 35.35 -9.01 11.49
N GLU A 110 34.95 -10.17 12.03
CA GLU A 110 35.84 -10.98 12.89
C GLU A 110 37.02 -11.58 12.09
N PRO A 111 38.25 -11.59 12.66
CA PRO A 111 39.49 -11.69 11.88
C PRO A 111 39.90 -13.14 11.68
N ASN A 112 39.61 -13.73 10.53
CA ASN A 112 40.38 -14.87 10.03
C ASN A 112 40.46 -14.83 8.50
N ASP A 113 41.71 -14.75 8.06
CA ASP A 113 42.20 -14.73 6.68
C ASP A 113 41.61 -13.64 5.79
N VAL A 114 42.35 -12.53 5.69
CA VAL A 114 42.33 -11.66 4.52
C VAL A 114 42.85 -12.49 3.34
N PRO A 115 42.04 -12.88 2.33
CA PRO A 115 42.60 -13.02 1.00
C PRO A 115 42.89 -11.59 0.58
N THR A 116 44.15 -11.28 0.32
CA THR A 116 44.58 -10.02 -0.26
C THR A 116 43.84 -9.83 -1.59
N THR A 117 42.68 -9.20 -1.57
CA THR A 117 42.03 -8.69 -2.78
C THR A 117 42.45 -7.24 -2.89
N ASP A 118 43.48 -7.01 -3.70
CA ASP A 118 43.91 -5.70 -4.23
C ASP A 118 42.72 -4.97 -4.88
N THR A 119 41.83 -4.42 -4.09
CA THR A 119 40.71 -3.61 -4.58
C THR A 119 40.75 -2.30 -3.83
N SER A 120 40.89 -1.21 -4.58
CA SER A 120 40.97 0.12 -4.01
C SER A 120 39.69 0.42 -3.22
N PRO A 121 39.74 1.20 -2.12
CA PRO A 121 38.54 1.72 -1.45
C PRO A 121 37.53 2.35 -2.44
N GLU A 122 38.03 2.90 -3.55
CA GLU A 122 37.24 3.48 -4.63
C GLU A 122 36.45 2.43 -5.42
N ASP A 123 37.03 1.25 -5.67
CA ASP A 123 36.35 0.13 -6.34
C ASP A 123 35.26 -0.48 -5.46
N ALA A 124 35.49 -0.54 -4.14
CA ALA A 124 34.49 -1.00 -3.18
C ALA A 124 33.29 -0.06 -3.11
N ILE A 125 33.53 1.26 -3.13
CA ILE A 125 32.47 2.27 -3.18
C ILE A 125 31.72 2.21 -4.51
N ALA A 126 32.43 2.09 -5.63
CA ALA A 126 31.83 1.97 -6.96
C ALA A 126 30.94 0.72 -7.07
N LYS A 127 31.39 -0.41 -6.50
CA LYS A 127 30.59 -1.63 -6.45
C LYS A 127 29.33 -1.45 -5.60
N LEU A 128 29.46 -0.87 -4.40
CA LEU A 128 28.29 -0.63 -3.53
C LEU A 128 27.26 0.31 -4.19
N ALA A 129 27.72 1.36 -4.86
CA ALA A 129 26.85 2.28 -5.59
C ALA A 129 26.10 1.56 -6.72
N LYS A 130 26.79 0.69 -7.46
CA LYS A 130 26.17 -0.12 -8.51
C LYS A 130 25.15 -1.11 -7.96
N ASP A 131 25.51 -1.86 -6.91
CA ASP A 131 24.62 -2.85 -6.29
C ASP A 131 23.34 -2.16 -5.75
N THR A 132 23.47 -0.97 -5.18
CA THR A 132 22.33 -0.16 -4.71
C THR A 132 21.45 0.33 -5.87
N ASP A 133 22.06 0.76 -6.99
CA ASP A 133 21.32 1.19 -8.18
C ASP A 133 20.54 0.01 -8.80
N ASP A 134 21.16 -1.16 -8.88
CA ASP A 134 20.53 -2.40 -9.36
C ASP A 134 19.34 -2.80 -8.48
N GLU A 135 19.47 -2.72 -7.15
CA GLU A 135 18.36 -2.95 -6.21
C GLU A 135 17.23 -1.92 -6.39
N LEU A 136 17.55 -0.64 -6.54
CA LEU A 136 16.56 0.42 -6.74
C LEU A 136 15.80 0.23 -8.06
N ASN A 137 16.50 -0.17 -9.12
CA ASN A 137 15.91 -0.47 -10.42
C ASN A 137 14.94 -1.65 -10.35
N GLU A 138 15.29 -2.71 -9.60
CA GLU A 138 14.39 -3.85 -9.41
C GLU A 138 13.15 -3.47 -8.59
N ILE A 139 13.30 -2.67 -7.53
CA ILE A 139 12.15 -2.15 -6.77
C ILE A 139 11.23 -1.31 -7.66
N ASN A 140 11.78 -0.42 -8.49
CA ASN A 140 11.01 0.40 -9.42
C ASN A 140 10.21 -0.47 -10.41
N LYS A 141 10.82 -1.54 -10.92
CA LYS A 141 10.14 -2.50 -11.81
C LYS A 141 8.99 -3.22 -11.10
N GLN A 142 9.19 -3.65 -9.85
CA GLN A 142 8.13 -4.29 -9.06
C GLN A 142 6.98 -3.32 -8.76
N LEU A 143 7.30 -2.07 -8.43
CA LEU A 143 6.30 -1.01 -8.22
C LEU A 143 5.47 -0.78 -9.48
N GLU A 144 6.11 -0.76 -10.65
CA GLU A 144 5.42 -0.60 -11.94
C GLU A 144 4.54 -1.82 -12.27
N MET A 145 4.98 -3.05 -11.96
CA MET A 145 4.13 -4.23 -12.09
C MET A 145 2.89 -4.17 -11.19
N LEU A 146 3.08 -3.78 -9.92
CA LEU A 146 1.97 -3.61 -8.97
C LEU A 146 1.01 -2.51 -9.42
N ARG A 147 1.54 -1.37 -9.87
CA ARG A 147 0.76 -0.27 -10.44
C ARG A 147 -0.10 -0.80 -11.59
N ASN A 148 0.51 -1.46 -12.56
CA ASN A 148 -0.21 -2.05 -13.70
C ASN A 148 -1.26 -3.07 -13.26
N MET A 149 -0.96 -3.92 -12.28
CA MET A 149 -1.92 -4.88 -11.74
C MET A 149 -3.14 -4.19 -11.10
N VAL A 150 -2.95 -3.13 -10.33
CA VAL A 150 -4.04 -2.36 -9.71
C VAL A 150 -4.85 -1.62 -10.78
N VAL A 151 -4.17 -1.01 -11.77
CA VAL A 151 -4.81 -0.29 -12.87
C VAL A 151 -5.66 -1.22 -13.73
N GLN A 152 -5.21 -2.46 -13.99
CA GLN A 152 -6.00 -3.47 -14.71
C GLN A 152 -7.28 -3.88 -13.96
N ARG A 153 -7.34 -3.69 -12.64
CA ARG A 153 -8.56 -3.89 -11.84
C ARG A 153 -9.51 -2.69 -11.89
N CYS A 154 -9.06 -1.52 -12.37
CA CYS A 154 -9.93 -0.36 -12.54
C CYS A 154 -10.92 -0.62 -13.69
N ARG A 155 -12.22 -0.48 -13.41
CA ARG A 155 -13.26 -0.54 -14.45
C ARG A 155 -13.05 0.60 -15.45
N LYS A 156 -13.16 0.30 -16.74
CA LYS A 156 -13.16 1.33 -17.78
C LYS A 156 -14.26 2.36 -17.59
N MET A 157 -13.93 3.63 -17.81
CA MET A 157 -14.91 4.71 -17.78
C MET A 157 -15.82 4.63 -19.02
N THR A 158 -17.13 4.70 -18.80
CA THR A 158 -18.09 4.69 -19.92
C THR A 158 -18.10 6.03 -20.66
N THR A 159 -18.52 6.04 -21.93
CA THR A 159 -18.65 7.28 -22.72
C THR A 159 -19.55 8.33 -22.04
N ASP A 160 -20.62 7.89 -21.36
CA ASP A 160 -21.47 8.80 -20.59
C ASP A 160 -20.74 9.44 -19.40
N GLU A 161 -19.89 8.68 -18.70
CA GLU A 161 -19.08 9.21 -17.61
C GLU A 161 -17.98 10.16 -18.10
N LYS A 162 -17.33 9.83 -19.23
CA LYS A 162 -16.37 10.73 -19.89
C LYS A 162 -17.03 12.05 -20.30
N ARG A 163 -18.24 12.00 -20.87
CA ARG A 163 -19.01 13.20 -21.22
C ARG A 163 -19.39 14.04 -20.00
N LYS A 164 -19.84 13.40 -18.91
CA LYS A 164 -20.15 14.10 -17.65
C LYS A 164 -18.91 14.74 -17.03
N LEU A 165 -17.76 14.07 -17.13
CA LEU A 165 -16.48 14.59 -16.69
C LEU A 165 -16.09 15.84 -17.49
N GLY A 166 -16.16 15.77 -18.82
CA GLY A 166 -15.94 16.92 -19.70
C GLY A 166 -16.85 18.11 -19.36
N ALA A 167 -18.14 17.86 -19.15
CA ALA A 167 -19.07 18.91 -18.70
C ALA A 167 -18.67 19.50 -17.35
N GLY A 168 -18.18 18.69 -16.41
CA GLY A 168 -17.71 19.15 -15.10
C GLY A 168 -16.50 20.07 -15.17
N LEU A 169 -15.56 19.81 -16.09
CA LEU A 169 -14.38 20.66 -16.30
C LEU A 169 -14.77 22.10 -16.70
N CYS A 170 -15.81 22.26 -17.52
CA CYS A 170 -16.31 23.58 -17.94
C CYS A 170 -16.88 24.42 -16.78
N HIS A 171 -17.11 23.83 -15.61
CA HIS A 171 -17.66 24.51 -14.45
C HIS A 171 -16.64 24.75 -13.33
N LEU A 172 -15.37 24.38 -13.55
CA LEU A 172 -14.29 24.66 -12.63
C LEU A 172 -13.90 26.15 -12.63
N THR A 173 -13.29 26.59 -11.54
CA THR A 173 -12.57 27.87 -11.52
C THR A 173 -11.29 27.75 -12.35
N PRO A 174 -10.71 28.87 -12.82
CA PRO A 174 -9.44 28.83 -13.56
C PRO A 174 -8.33 28.07 -12.81
N ASP A 175 -8.19 28.32 -11.50
CA ASP A 175 -7.17 27.64 -10.68
C ASP A 175 -7.39 26.13 -10.56
N ASP A 176 -8.64 25.68 -10.40
CA ASP A 176 -8.95 24.25 -10.35
C ASP A 176 -8.81 23.62 -11.74
N LEU A 177 -9.11 24.35 -12.82
CA LEU A 177 -8.93 23.87 -14.19
C LEU A 177 -7.44 23.68 -14.50
N SER A 178 -6.57 24.62 -14.14
CA SER A 178 -5.11 24.47 -14.32
C SER A 178 -4.58 23.23 -13.60
N LYS A 179 -5.01 22.99 -12.36
CA LYS A 179 -4.66 21.78 -11.61
C LYS A 179 -5.20 20.51 -12.27
N ALA A 180 -6.40 20.56 -12.81
CA ALA A 180 -6.99 19.44 -13.54
C ALA A 180 -6.19 19.11 -14.82
N LEU A 181 -5.69 20.12 -15.52
CA LEU A 181 -4.83 19.94 -16.70
C LEU A 181 -3.42 19.45 -16.33
N GLU A 182 -2.86 19.91 -15.21
CA GLU A 182 -1.59 19.37 -14.67
C GLU A 182 -1.71 17.87 -14.35
N LEU A 183 -2.85 17.41 -13.83
CA LEU A 183 -3.10 15.98 -13.60
C LEU A 183 -3.07 15.16 -14.90
N VAL A 184 -3.51 15.75 -16.02
CA VAL A 184 -3.42 15.12 -17.34
C VAL A 184 -1.97 15.09 -17.82
N ALA A 185 -1.25 16.21 -17.70
CA ALA A 185 0.15 16.33 -18.12
C ALA A 185 1.10 15.36 -17.40
N GLN A 186 0.79 15.01 -16.15
CA GLN A 186 1.60 14.05 -15.38
C GLN A 186 1.70 12.66 -16.04
N ASP A 187 0.64 12.22 -16.72
CA ASP A 187 0.61 10.93 -17.42
C ASP A 187 0.76 11.10 -18.95
N ASN A 188 0.84 12.34 -19.45
CA ASN A 188 1.04 12.69 -20.86
C ASN A 188 2.03 13.86 -21.00
N PRO A 189 3.35 13.59 -21.07
CA PRO A 189 4.39 14.63 -21.12
C PRO A 189 4.31 15.56 -22.33
N ASP A 190 3.70 15.11 -23.43
CA ASP A 190 3.54 15.89 -24.66
C ASP A 190 2.33 16.84 -24.60
N PHE A 191 1.53 16.79 -23.52
CA PHE A 191 0.35 17.62 -23.33
C PHE A 191 0.73 19.05 -22.91
N GLN A 192 0.35 20.04 -23.73
CA GLN A 192 0.60 21.45 -23.45
C GLN A 192 -0.51 22.05 -22.59
N THR A 193 -0.23 22.32 -21.31
CA THR A 193 -1.20 22.89 -20.36
C THR A 193 -1.34 24.41 -20.43
N THR A 194 -0.44 25.11 -21.15
CA THR A 194 -0.31 26.58 -21.16
C THR A 194 -0.86 27.23 -22.44
N ALA A 195 -1.43 26.46 -23.36
CA ALA A 195 -2.04 27.00 -24.56
C ALA A 195 -3.33 27.77 -24.24
N GLU A 196 -3.67 28.79 -25.03
CA GLU A 196 -4.92 29.56 -24.88
C GLU A 196 -6.17 28.70 -25.13
N GLU A 197 -6.02 27.66 -25.95
CA GLU A 197 -7.05 26.65 -26.21
C GLU A 197 -6.40 25.27 -26.03
N VAL A 198 -6.93 24.48 -25.10
CA VAL A 198 -6.44 23.13 -24.78
C VAL A 198 -7.53 22.14 -25.14
N ASP A 199 -7.27 21.32 -26.17
CA ASP A 199 -8.16 20.22 -26.54
C ASP A 199 -7.79 18.96 -25.74
N LEU A 200 -8.76 18.43 -25.00
CA LEU A 200 -8.57 17.26 -24.15
C LEU A 200 -9.40 16.09 -24.67
N ASP A 201 -8.75 15.19 -25.40
CA ASP A 201 -9.36 13.94 -25.86
C ASP A 201 -9.47 12.93 -24.71
N MET A 202 -10.70 12.75 -24.20
CA MET A 202 -11.04 11.81 -23.13
C MET A 202 -10.89 10.33 -23.54
N ASP A 203 -10.88 10.02 -24.83
CA ASP A 203 -10.71 8.66 -25.33
C ASP A 203 -9.24 8.27 -25.50
N ALA A 204 -8.35 9.25 -25.65
CA ALA A 204 -6.90 9.05 -25.68
C ALA A 204 -6.25 8.95 -24.28
N GLN A 205 -6.92 9.38 -23.20
CA GLN A 205 -6.34 9.36 -21.86
C GLN A 205 -6.35 7.97 -21.21
N SER A 206 -5.36 7.72 -20.34
CA SER A 206 -5.31 6.49 -19.54
C SER A 206 -6.49 6.41 -18.56
N GLU A 207 -6.95 5.19 -18.24
CA GLU A 207 -8.04 4.99 -17.28
C GLU A 207 -7.70 5.61 -15.91
N THR A 208 -6.45 5.51 -15.47
CA THR A 208 -5.97 6.15 -14.24
C THR A 208 -6.13 7.65 -14.26
N THR A 209 -5.72 8.29 -15.35
CA THR A 209 -5.82 9.75 -15.51
C THR A 209 -7.29 10.17 -15.47
N LEU A 210 -8.16 9.47 -16.20
CA LEU A 210 -9.60 9.75 -16.22
C LEU A 210 -10.23 9.62 -14.82
N TRP A 211 -9.90 8.57 -14.06
CA TRP A 211 -10.44 8.38 -12.71
C TRP A 211 -9.92 9.42 -11.71
N ARG A 212 -8.62 9.77 -11.77
CA ARG A 212 -8.03 10.85 -10.97
C ARG A 212 -8.71 12.18 -11.28
N LEU A 213 -8.88 12.49 -12.56
CA LEU A 213 -9.55 13.69 -13.04
C LEU A 213 -11.01 13.74 -12.56
N LYS A 214 -11.75 12.62 -12.66
CA LYS A 214 -13.13 12.50 -12.17
C LYS A 214 -13.24 12.80 -10.67
N PHE A 215 -12.34 12.25 -9.87
CA PHE A 215 -12.32 12.48 -8.43
C PHE A 215 -12.03 13.95 -8.09
N PHE A 216 -11.00 14.52 -8.71
CA PHE A 216 -10.61 15.92 -8.53
C PHE A 216 -11.74 16.88 -8.91
N VAL A 217 -12.33 16.72 -10.11
CA VAL A 217 -13.44 17.57 -10.60
C VAL A 217 -14.63 17.50 -9.65
N ARG A 218 -14.95 16.31 -9.16
CA ARG A 218 -16.04 16.10 -8.19
C ARG A 218 -15.80 16.89 -6.90
N GLU A 219 -14.62 16.78 -6.30
CA GLU A 219 -14.28 17.49 -5.05
C GLU A 219 -14.19 19.01 -5.24
N ALA A 220 -13.66 19.47 -6.37
CA ALA A 220 -13.60 20.88 -6.70
C ALA A 220 -15.02 21.47 -6.83
N LEU A 221 -15.91 20.83 -7.56
CA LEU A 221 -17.29 21.28 -7.71
C LEU A 221 -18.08 21.24 -6.40
N GLU A 222 -17.84 20.24 -5.54
CA GLU A 222 -18.44 20.17 -4.20
C GLU A 222 -17.98 21.34 -3.31
N ARG A 223 -16.67 21.60 -3.26
CA ARG A 223 -16.11 22.76 -2.52
C ARG A 223 -16.70 24.08 -3.02
N GLN A 224 -16.78 24.26 -4.33
CA GLN A 224 -17.34 25.47 -4.94
C GLN A 224 -18.84 25.63 -4.66
N ALA A 225 -19.61 24.54 -4.71
CA ALA A 225 -21.03 24.56 -4.39
C ALA A 225 -21.28 24.89 -2.91
N ASN A 226 -20.46 24.33 -2.00
CA ASN A 226 -20.58 24.58 -0.57
C ASN A 226 -20.20 26.02 -0.20
N ALA A 227 -19.16 26.58 -0.83
CA ALA A 227 -18.77 27.99 -0.66
C ALA A 227 -19.85 28.98 -1.14
N ALA A 228 -20.61 28.62 -2.18
CA ALA A 228 -21.67 29.47 -2.73
C ALA A 228 -22.99 29.47 -1.90
N THR A 229 -23.09 28.65 -0.85
CA THR A 229 -24.30 28.53 0.00
C THR A 229 -24.36 29.43 1.23
N ALA A 230 -23.54 30.49 1.30
CA ALA A 230 -23.64 31.51 2.35
C ALA A 230 -25.08 32.08 2.44
N PRO A 231 -25.56 32.44 3.65
CA PRO A 231 -26.99 32.62 3.89
C PRO A 231 -27.56 33.82 3.12
N GLY A 232 -28.53 33.57 2.22
CA GLY A 232 -29.41 34.61 1.70
C GLY A 232 -29.81 34.56 0.23
N LYS A 233 -29.22 33.72 -0.63
CA LYS A 233 -29.64 33.60 -2.04
C LYS A 233 -29.54 32.16 -2.54
N THR A 234 -30.64 31.62 -3.08
CA THR A 234 -30.61 30.42 -3.92
C THR A 234 -29.89 30.75 -5.23
N ASP A 235 -28.57 30.57 -5.23
CA ASP A 235 -27.77 30.71 -6.44
C ASP A 235 -28.01 29.50 -7.35
N GLU A 236 -28.66 29.72 -8.49
CA GLU A 236 -28.86 28.70 -9.53
C GLU A 236 -27.53 28.06 -9.95
N ASN A 237 -26.42 28.81 -9.91
CA ASN A 237 -25.09 28.31 -10.23
C ASN A 237 -24.65 27.24 -9.20
N ALA A 238 -24.88 27.49 -7.91
CA ALA A 238 -24.58 26.52 -6.86
C ALA A 238 -25.43 25.24 -7.01
N LYS A 239 -26.70 25.37 -7.43
CA LYS A 239 -27.57 24.23 -7.73
C LYS A 239 -27.03 23.42 -8.91
N ARG A 240 -26.69 24.07 -10.02
CA ARG A 240 -26.10 23.41 -11.20
C ARG A 240 -24.80 22.68 -10.86
N LYS A 241 -23.89 23.29 -10.10
CA LYS A 241 -22.66 22.64 -9.61
C LYS A 241 -22.96 21.40 -8.76
N ARG A 242 -23.98 21.45 -7.89
CA ARG A 242 -24.42 20.28 -7.11
C ARG A 242 -24.94 19.16 -8.00
N ASP A 243 -25.76 19.48 -8.98
CA ASP A 243 -26.33 18.49 -9.89
C ASP A 243 -25.22 17.76 -10.68
N ILE A 244 -24.19 18.50 -11.11
CA ILE A 244 -23.03 17.95 -11.82
C ILE A 244 -22.19 17.04 -10.91
N TYR A 245 -21.79 17.50 -9.71
CA TYR A 245 -21.00 16.68 -8.80
C TYR A 245 -21.78 15.42 -8.36
N ASN A 246 -23.09 15.53 -8.12
CA ASN A 246 -23.95 14.39 -7.82
C ASN A 246 -24.02 13.39 -8.99
N ALA A 247 -24.05 13.90 -10.23
CA ALA A 247 -24.00 13.06 -11.42
C ALA A 247 -22.65 12.35 -11.58
N LEU A 248 -21.54 12.98 -11.18
CA LEU A 248 -20.21 12.36 -11.13
C LEU A 248 -20.10 11.33 -9.98
N ALA A 249 -20.79 11.55 -8.87
CA ALA A 249 -20.83 10.63 -7.72
C ALA A 249 -21.64 9.35 -8.00
N LYS A 250 -22.72 9.45 -8.79
CA LYS A 250 -23.54 8.30 -9.23
C LYS A 250 -22.77 7.44 -10.23
N THR A 251 -21.86 6.63 -9.72
CA THR A 251 -21.15 5.61 -10.49
C THR A 251 -22.04 4.37 -10.55
N ALA A 252 -22.37 3.88 -11.75
CA ALA A 252 -23.17 2.68 -11.92
C ALA A 252 -22.39 1.44 -11.43
N SER A 253 -22.50 1.13 -10.14
CA SER A 253 -21.97 -0.10 -9.56
C SER A 253 -22.82 -1.28 -10.02
N LYS A 254 -22.50 -1.88 -11.16
CA LYS A 254 -22.81 -3.29 -11.38
C LYS A 254 -21.87 -4.09 -10.49
N ARG A 255 -22.25 -4.25 -9.22
CA ARG A 255 -21.64 -5.20 -8.29
C ARG A 255 -21.89 -6.59 -8.89
N ILE A 256 -20.88 -7.16 -9.54
CA ILE A 256 -20.91 -8.56 -9.94
C ILE A 256 -20.90 -9.35 -8.63
N ARG A 257 -22.06 -9.89 -8.26
CA ARG A 257 -22.12 -10.93 -7.22
C ARG A 257 -21.44 -12.17 -7.81
N ARG A 258 -20.30 -12.55 -7.25
CA ARG A 258 -19.77 -13.90 -7.27
C ARG A 258 -19.29 -14.23 -5.88
#